data_AF-A0A7W9TK30-F1
#
_entry.id   AF-A0A7W9TK30-F1
#
_cell.length_a   1.000
_cell.length_b   1.000
_cell.length_c   1.000
_cell.angle_alpha   90.00
_cell.angle_beta   90.00
_cell.angle_gamma   90.00
#
_symmetry.space_group_name_H-M   'P 1'
#
loop_
_entity.id
_entity.type
_entity.pdbx_description
1 polymer ?
#
loop_
_entity_poly.entity_id
_entity_poly.type
_entity_poly.pdbx_seq_one_letter_code
_entity_poly.pdbx_strand_id
1 'polypeptide(L)' 'MRFLLTLAVVANLALLAYGQGFFGPPPAEQGRTPRPLSQRNQQALILGAPIPPTATP' A
#
# COMPACT_ATOMS: atom_id res chain seq x y z
N MET A 1 29.65 5.11 -34.47
CA MET A 1 28.92 6.29 -33.95
C MET A 1 27.49 5.95 -33.54
N ARG A 2 26.59 5.57 -34.48
CA ARG A 2 25.20 5.16 -34.18
C ARG A 2 25.06 4.15 -33.04
N PHE A 3 25.89 3.10 -33.01
CA PHE A 3 25.80 2.06 -31.99
C PHE A 3 26.01 2.58 -30.56
N LEU A 4 27.06 3.40 -30.35
CA LEU A 4 27.34 4.01 -29.04
C LEU A 4 26.22 4.96 -28.61
N LEU A 5 25.66 5.72 -29.55
CA LEU A 5 24.51 6.57 -29.29
C LEU A 5 23.30 5.74 -28.84
N THR A 6 22.99 4.65 -29.55
CA THR A 6 21.86 3.77 -29.20
C THR A 6 22.07 3.13 -27.83
N LEU A 7 23.30 2.69 -27.51
CA LEU A 7 23.65 2.12 -26.22
C LEU A 7 23.44 3.14 -25.09
N ALA A 8 23.91 4.37 -25.27
CA ALA A 8 23.73 5.44 -24.29
C ALA A 8 22.25 5.77 -24.06
N VAL A 9 21.44 5.80 -25.12
CA VAL A 9 19.99 6.01 -25.00
C VAL A 9 19.33 4.89 -24.19
N VAL A 10 19.64 3.63 -24.49
CA VAL A 10 19.07 2.48 -23.76
C VAL A 10 19.48 2.50 -22.29
N ALA A 11 20.75 2.80 -21.99
CA ALA A 11 21.24 2.89 -20.61
C ALA A 11 20.52 3.98 -19.80
N ASN A 12 20.29 5.16 -20.41
CA ASN A 12 19.56 6.24 -19.75
C ASN A 12 18.10 5.88 -19.50
N LEU A 13 17.43 5.23 -20.45
CA LEU A 13 16.05 4.76 -20.29
C LEU A 13 15.94 3.72 -19.17
N ALA A 14 16.87 2.77 -19.11
CA ALA A 14 16.91 1.77 -18.05
C ALA A 14 17.10 2.42 -16.67
N LEU A 15 18.01 3.39 -16.55
CA LEU A 15 18.25 4.13 -15.32
C LEU A 15 17.02 4.95 -14.89
N LEU A 16 16.37 5.62 -15.85
CA LEU A 16 15.14 6.37 -15.59
C LEU A 16 14.02 5.46 -15.10
N ALA A 17 13.77 4.33 -15.78
CA ALA A 17 12.74 3.37 -15.38
C ALA A 17 13.02 2.78 -13.98
N TYR A 18 14.29 2.49 -13.69
CA TYR A 18 14.70 2.04 -12.36
C TYR A 18 14.42 3.09 -11.28
N GLY A 19 14.78 4.37 -11.52
CA GLY A 19 14.54 5.47 -10.58
C GLY A 19 13.06 5.81 -10.37
N GLN A 20 12.20 5.53 -11.36
CA GLN A 20 10.75 5.72 -11.27
C GLN A 20 10.03 4.63 -10.48
N GLY A 21 10.74 3.61 -9.98
CA GLY A 21 10.10 2.48 -9.29
C GLY A 21 9.27 1.61 -10.23
N PHE A 22 9.62 1.54 -11.52
CA PHE A 22 8.96 0.64 -12.48
C PHE A 22 9.00 -0.83 -12.04
N PHE A 23 10.02 -1.21 -11.25
CA PHE A 23 10.14 -2.53 -10.64
C PHE A 23 9.27 -2.76 -9.39
N GLY A 24 8.42 -1.79 -9.06
CA GLY A 24 7.49 -1.86 -7.94
C GLY A 24 7.76 -0.80 -6.88
N PRO A 25 6.78 -0.57 -5.99
CA PRO A 25 6.94 0.33 -4.86
C PRO A 25 8.08 -0.17 -3.96
N PRO A 26 8.88 0.74 -3.37
CA PRO A 26 9.94 0.35 -2.46
C PRO A 26 9.35 -0.46 -1.29
N PRO A 27 10.09 -1.46 -0.74
CA PRO A 27 9.59 -2.32 0.34
C PRO A 27 9.04 -1.59 1.57
N ALA A 28 9.50 -0.35 1.80
CA ALA A 28 9.00 0.52 2.86
C ALA A 28 7.53 0.98 2.67
N GLU A 29 7.04 1.02 1.43
CA GLU A 29 5.65 1.38 1.08
C GLU A 29 4.70 0.19 1.21
N GLN A 30 5.20 -1.05 1.19
CA GLN A 30 4.38 -2.28 1.21
C GLN A 30 3.55 -2.43 2.49
N GLY A 31 3.92 -1.75 3.58
CA GLY A 31 3.15 -1.69 4.82
C GLY A 31 2.20 -0.48 4.93
N ARG A 32 2.26 0.47 3.99
CA ARG A 32 1.41 1.67 3.97
C ARG A 32 0.07 1.44 3.28
N THR A 33 -0.04 0.41 2.43
CA THR A 33 -1.33 -0.01 1.88
C THR A 33 -2.14 -0.66 2.98
N PRO A 34 -3.30 -0.10 3.38
CA PRO A 34 -4.18 -0.75 4.33
C PRO A 34 -4.56 -2.11 3.75
N ARG A 35 -4.13 -3.20 4.39
CA ARG A 35 -4.63 -4.53 4.03
C ARG A 35 -6.14 -4.46 4.23
N PRO A 36 -6.97 -4.70 3.19
CA PRO A 36 -8.39 -4.84 3.42
C PRO A 36 -8.53 -5.99 4.42
N LEU A 37 -9.01 -5.68 5.62
CA LEU A 37 -9.26 -6.69 6.62
C LEU A 37 -10.21 -7.69 5.97
N SER A 38 -9.74 -8.91 5.71
CA SER A 38 -10.62 -10.00 5.30
C SER A 38 -11.41 -10.38 6.54
N GLN A 39 -12.41 -9.55 6.84
CA GLN A 39 -13.10 -9.50 8.11
C GLN A 39 -14.24 -10.51 8.04
N ARG A 40 -13.87 -11.79 7.96
CA ARG A 40 -14.77 -12.93 7.80
C ARG A 40 -15.84 -13.02 8.89
N ASN A 41 -15.59 -12.39 10.05
CA ASN A 41 -16.43 -12.43 11.25
C ASN A 41 -16.97 -11.05 11.70
N GLN A 42 -17.06 -10.05 10.82
CA GLN A 42 -17.73 -8.78 11.18
C GLN A 42 -19.17 -8.99 11.66
N GLN A 43 -19.84 -10.02 11.14
CA GLN A 43 -21.21 -10.40 11.49
C GLN A 43 -21.34 -10.91 12.93
N ALA A 44 -20.24 -11.28 13.58
CA ALA A 44 -20.22 -11.76 14.97
C ALA A 44 -20.13 -10.62 15.99
N LEU A 45 -19.95 -9.36 15.55
CA LEU A 45 -19.90 -8.21 16.43
C LEU A 45 -21.33 -7.74 16.72
N ILE A 46 -21.86 -8.16 17.86
CA ILE A 46 -23.12 -7.64 18.40
C ILE A 46 -22.82 -6.35 19.15
N LEU A 47 -23.36 -5.21 18.70
CA LEU A 47 -23.28 -3.95 19.46
C LEU A 47 -24.06 -4.12 20.76
N GLY A 48 -23.36 -4.05 21.89
CA GLY A 48 -24.01 -3.99 23.21
C GLY A 48 -24.82 -2.70 23.36
N ALA A 49 -25.99 -2.79 24.01
CA ALA A 49 -26.78 -1.61 24.33
C ALA A 49 -26.11 -0.82 25.48
N PRO A 50 -26.14 0.52 25.45
CA PRO A 50 -25.65 1.33 26.57
C PRO A 50 -26.39 0.98 27.85
N ILE A 51 -25.67 0.75 28.94
CA ILE A 51 -26.27 0.58 30.27
C ILE A 51 -26.73 1.96 30.73
N PRO A 52 -28.05 2.18 30.95
CA PRO A 52 -28.53 3.45 31.45
C PRO A 52 -27.92 3.70 32.85
N PRO A 53 -27.50 4.93 33.17
CA PRO A 53 -27.02 5.24 34.51
C PRO A 53 -28.18 5.00 35.47
N THR A 54 -28.05 3.97 36.29
CA THR A 54 -28.96 3.68 37.39
C THR A 54 -28.99 4.91 38.28
N ALA A 55 -30.09 5.66 38.25
CA ALA A 55 -30.30 6.76 39.18
C ALA A 55 -30.41 6.15 40.59
N THR A 56 -29.31 6.18 41.33
CA THR A 56 -29.30 5.90 42.77
C THR A 56 -30.03 7.04 43.50
N PRO A 57 -30.99 6.72 44.39
CA PRO A 57 -31.74 7.71 45.17
C PRO A 57 -30.86 8.48 46.17
#